data_AF-A0A1I0DGU6-F1
#
_entry.id   AF-A0A1I0DGU6-F1
#
_cell.length_a   1.000
_cell.length_b   1.000
_cell.length_c   1.000
_cell.angle_alpha   90.00
_cell.angle_beta   90.00
_cell.angle_gamma   90.00
#
_symmetry.space_group_name_H-M   'P 1'
#
loop_
_entity.id
_entity.type
_entity.pdbx_description
1 polymer ?
#
loop_
_entity_poly.entity_id
_entity_poly.type
_entity_poly.pdbx_seq_one_letter_code
_entity_poly.pdbx_strand_id
1 'polypeptide(L)'
;MSGTRELRTRLEAAQAELQRSKVHLDKLRQHHERERDALQQELEAARREVAALQLRHEEALQAQAQQRAAALQQAVLLPAPPPVPPSALVALVRRPEPLDPAVPVLSRLTGLPPADVRLRAAMPLPCVMARVSVSEAEAMCQALHAEGFAAVSSEIPHPSAGGVMTVRRFTLEAQALHLEDARGRREQLPYERLMLLVRGRRLTLSVEKQLEWSLPEAQPLVGRRGFSVQELKVQEVKKEEHSQFLWAYAEGLRMVFTQGTQFQGLGARRGASLYESLQNLTGELHQRAPQAVRDDRLLALPRFSLPLVHEERGQELFAELLFQAVKQRVWP
;
A
#
# COMPACT_ATOMS: atom_id res chain seq x y z
N MET A 1 -12.05 -71.24 -67.72
CA MET A 1 -13.09 -70.24 -68.07
C MET A 1 -13.83 -69.65 -66.85
N SER A 2 -13.81 -70.26 -65.65
CA SER A 2 -14.52 -69.73 -64.45
C SER A 2 -13.77 -68.57 -63.76
N GLY A 3 -12.43 -68.64 -63.63
CA GLY A 3 -11.64 -67.59 -62.94
C GLY A 3 -11.63 -66.20 -63.60
N THR A 4 -11.82 -66.11 -64.93
CA THR A 4 -11.87 -64.81 -65.63
C THR A 4 -13.16 -64.03 -65.35
N ARG A 5 -14.27 -64.73 -65.05
CA ARG A 5 -15.53 -64.08 -64.65
C ARG A 5 -15.45 -63.54 -63.23
N GLU A 6 -14.89 -64.29 -62.30
CA GLU A 6 -14.71 -63.86 -60.91
C GLU A 6 -13.81 -62.62 -60.79
N LEU A 7 -12.70 -62.58 -61.55
CA LEU A 7 -11.82 -61.40 -61.59
C LEU A 7 -12.54 -60.16 -62.13
N ARG A 8 -13.38 -60.32 -63.15
CA ARG A 8 -14.18 -59.21 -63.70
C ARG A 8 -15.20 -58.70 -62.69
N THR A 9 -15.91 -59.58 -62.00
CA THR A 9 -16.86 -59.20 -60.94
C THR A 9 -16.17 -58.49 -59.78
N ARG A 10 -14.98 -58.96 -59.37
CA ARG A 10 -14.18 -58.28 -58.34
C ARG A 10 -13.69 -56.90 -58.79
N LEU A 11 -13.29 -56.77 -60.05
CA LEU A 11 -12.86 -55.49 -60.62
C LEU A 11 -14.02 -54.49 -60.71
N GLU A 12 -15.21 -54.93 -61.14
CA GLU A 12 -16.42 -54.11 -61.19
C GLU A 12 -16.85 -53.67 -59.77
N ALA A 13 -16.77 -54.57 -58.78
CA ALA A 13 -17.04 -54.24 -57.39
C ALA A 13 -16.03 -53.22 -56.81
N ALA A 14 -14.74 -53.42 -57.07
CA ALA A 14 -13.69 -52.49 -56.63
C ALA A 14 -13.82 -51.11 -57.30
N GLN A 15 -14.18 -51.07 -58.59
CA GLN A 15 -14.46 -49.82 -59.29
C GLN A 15 -15.67 -49.09 -58.70
N ALA A 16 -16.76 -49.81 -58.37
CA ALA A 16 -17.92 -49.23 -57.72
C ALA A 16 -17.60 -48.68 -56.32
N GLU A 17 -16.79 -49.39 -55.53
CA GLU A 17 -16.33 -48.97 -54.21
C GLU A 17 -15.42 -47.72 -54.28
N LEU A 18 -14.51 -47.68 -55.26
CA LEU A 18 -13.65 -46.52 -55.51
C LEU A 18 -14.47 -45.28 -55.91
N GLN A 19 -15.50 -45.46 -56.75
CA GLN A 19 -16.41 -44.36 -57.11
C GLN A 19 -17.21 -43.87 -55.91
N ARG A 20 -17.74 -44.76 -55.06
CA ARG A 20 -18.44 -44.38 -53.82
C ARG A 20 -17.52 -43.63 -52.86
N SER A 21 -16.28 -44.10 -52.71
CA SER A 21 -15.27 -43.46 -51.86
C SER A 21 -14.89 -42.07 -52.38
N LYS A 22 -14.74 -41.92 -53.70
CA LYS A 22 -14.50 -40.62 -54.34
C LYS A 22 -15.65 -39.64 -54.08
N VAL A 23 -16.90 -40.06 -54.31
CA VAL A 23 -18.08 -39.22 -54.04
C VAL A 23 -18.17 -38.83 -52.57
N HIS A 24 -17.84 -39.75 -51.65
CA HIS A 24 -17.83 -39.45 -50.22
C HIS A 24 -16.74 -38.45 -49.84
N LEU A 25 -15.51 -38.60 -50.37
CA LEU A 25 -14.42 -37.66 -50.15
C LEU A 25 -14.73 -36.27 -50.72
N ASP A 26 -15.36 -36.20 -51.89
CA ASP A 26 -15.77 -34.92 -52.48
C ASP A 26 -16.83 -34.21 -51.62
N LYS A 27 -17.78 -34.96 -51.02
CA LYS A 27 -18.73 -34.41 -50.04
C LYS A 27 -18.04 -33.90 -48.77
N LEU A 28 -17.08 -34.63 -48.23
CA LEU A 28 -16.31 -34.22 -47.05
C LEU A 28 -15.49 -32.95 -47.33
N ARG A 29 -14.85 -32.87 -48.50
CA ARG A 29 -14.13 -31.67 -48.94
C ARG A 29 -15.05 -30.45 -49.01
N GLN A 30 -16.22 -30.60 -49.65
CA GLN A 30 -17.21 -29.51 -49.71
C GLN A 30 -17.73 -29.11 -48.33
N HIS A 31 -17.90 -30.06 -47.41
CA HIS A 31 -18.30 -29.76 -46.04
C HIS A 31 -17.22 -28.94 -45.31
N HIS A 32 -15.96 -29.38 -45.37
CA HIS A 32 -14.85 -28.68 -44.73
C HIS A 32 -14.57 -27.31 -45.35
N GLU A 33 -14.76 -27.15 -46.67
CA GLU A 33 -14.68 -25.85 -47.32
C GLU A 33 -15.73 -24.88 -46.77
N ARG A 34 -16.98 -25.33 -46.62
CA ARG A 34 -18.06 -24.52 -46.03
C ARG A 34 -17.80 -24.18 -44.57
N GLU A 35 -17.33 -25.14 -43.77
CA GLU A 35 -16.97 -24.89 -42.36
C GLU A 35 -15.83 -23.89 -42.24
N ARG A 36 -14.79 -24.04 -43.06
CA ARG A 36 -13.66 -23.11 -43.07
C ARG A 36 -14.12 -21.69 -43.44
N ASP A 37 -14.95 -21.56 -44.47
CA ASP A 37 -15.43 -20.26 -44.92
C ASP A 37 -16.35 -19.62 -43.86
N ALA A 38 -17.18 -20.41 -43.16
CA ALA A 38 -18.00 -19.93 -42.04
C ALA A 38 -17.13 -19.45 -40.86
N LEU A 39 -16.15 -20.25 -40.44
CA LEU A 39 -15.22 -19.87 -39.36
C LEU A 39 -14.40 -18.62 -39.71
N GLN A 40 -14.03 -18.45 -40.98
CA GLN A 40 -13.31 -17.27 -41.44
C GLN A 40 -14.20 -16.01 -41.35
N GLN A 41 -15.48 -16.12 -41.70
CA GLN A 41 -16.44 -15.02 -41.53
C GLN A 41 -16.65 -14.66 -40.06
N GLU A 42 -16.77 -15.66 -39.18
CA GLU A 42 -16.88 -15.44 -37.72
C GLU A 42 -15.62 -14.75 -37.15
N LEU A 43 -14.43 -15.18 -37.58
CA LEU A 43 -13.17 -14.55 -37.16
C LEU A 43 -13.09 -13.08 -37.60
N GLU A 44 -13.51 -12.77 -38.82
CA GLU A 44 -13.55 -11.40 -39.33
C GLU A 44 -14.58 -10.54 -38.57
N ALA A 45 -15.74 -11.08 -38.24
CA ALA A 45 -16.74 -10.40 -37.42
C ALA A 45 -16.18 -10.09 -36.02
N ALA A 46 -15.59 -11.07 -35.35
CA ALA A 46 -14.98 -10.91 -34.03
C ALA A 46 -13.85 -9.85 -34.04
N ARG A 47 -13.02 -9.83 -35.09
CA ARG A 47 -11.97 -8.80 -35.25
C ARG A 47 -12.54 -7.39 -35.36
N ARG A 48 -13.66 -7.22 -36.08
CA ARG A 48 -14.34 -5.92 -36.19
C ARG A 48 -14.92 -5.47 -34.85
N GLU A 49 -15.49 -6.40 -34.08
CA GLU A 49 -16.01 -6.10 -32.74
C GLU A 49 -14.91 -5.68 -31.77
N VAL A 50 -13.79 -6.40 -31.75
CA VAL A 50 -12.63 -6.06 -30.91
C VAL A 50 -12.09 -4.67 -31.27
N ALA A 51 -11.96 -4.36 -32.57
CA ALA A 51 -11.52 -3.03 -33.01
C ALA A 51 -12.48 -1.92 -32.56
N ALA A 52 -13.80 -2.16 -32.64
CA ALA A 52 -14.80 -1.20 -32.16
C ALA A 52 -14.74 -0.99 -30.64
N LEU A 53 -14.48 -2.04 -29.86
CA LEU A 53 -14.32 -1.94 -28.41
C LEU A 53 -13.04 -1.19 -28.02
N GLN A 54 -11.94 -1.42 -28.73
CA GLN A 54 -10.69 -0.69 -28.52
C GLN A 54 -10.88 0.81 -28.74
N LEU A 55 -11.54 1.20 -29.83
CA LEU A 55 -11.85 2.61 -30.11
C LEU A 55 -12.66 3.26 -28.97
N ARG A 56 -13.73 2.59 -28.51
CA ARG A 56 -14.54 3.10 -27.38
C ARG A 56 -13.74 3.22 -26.09
N HIS A 57 -12.82 2.31 -25.84
CA HIS A 57 -11.95 2.37 -24.66
C HIS A 57 -10.99 3.56 -24.73
N GLU A 58 -10.39 3.80 -25.88
CA GLU A 58 -9.53 4.98 -26.11
C GLU A 58 -10.30 6.29 -25.95
N GLU A 59 -11.51 6.38 -26.51
CA GLU A 59 -12.39 7.54 -26.33
C GLU A 59 -12.74 7.78 -24.85
N ALA A 60 -13.02 6.72 -24.08
CA ALA A 60 -13.29 6.83 -22.66
C ALA A 60 -12.07 7.31 -21.85
N LEU A 61 -10.87 6.80 -22.17
CA LEU A 61 -9.62 7.26 -21.55
C LEU A 61 -9.34 8.74 -21.87
N GLN A 62 -9.60 9.17 -23.10
CA GLN A 62 -9.46 10.57 -23.49
C GLN A 62 -10.47 11.47 -22.77
N ALA A 63 -11.73 11.06 -22.66
CA ALA A 63 -12.75 11.78 -21.91
C ALA A 63 -12.38 11.90 -20.42
N GLN A 64 -11.86 10.83 -19.82
CA GLN A 64 -11.38 10.85 -18.43
C GLN A 64 -10.18 11.78 -18.26
N ALA A 65 -9.23 11.78 -19.19
CA ALA A 65 -8.10 12.69 -19.18
C ALA A 65 -8.53 14.15 -19.29
N GLN A 66 -9.50 14.45 -20.17
CA GLN A 66 -10.10 15.79 -20.31
C GLN A 66 -10.83 16.22 -19.04
N GLN A 67 -11.64 15.35 -18.43
CA GLN A 67 -12.29 15.63 -17.15
C GLN A 67 -11.28 15.90 -16.04
N ARG A 68 -10.20 15.12 -15.98
CA ARG A 68 -9.11 15.32 -15.01
C ARG A 68 -8.38 16.64 -15.25
N ALA A 69 -8.11 17.00 -16.50
CA ALA A 69 -7.52 18.28 -16.86
C ALA A 69 -8.43 19.45 -16.49
N ALA A 70 -9.74 19.35 -16.76
CA ALA A 70 -10.74 20.35 -16.38
C ALA A 70 -10.86 20.48 -14.85
N ALA A 71 -10.85 19.36 -14.12
CA ALA A 71 -10.84 19.36 -12.66
C ALA A 71 -9.57 20.00 -12.08
N LEU A 72 -8.40 19.76 -12.69
CA LEU A 72 -7.15 20.41 -12.32
C LEU A 72 -7.20 21.92 -12.59
N GLN A 73 -7.75 22.34 -13.73
CA GLN A 73 -7.93 23.77 -14.04
C GLN A 73 -8.92 24.46 -13.08
N GLN A 74 -10.00 23.79 -12.70
CA GLN A 74 -10.93 24.29 -11.68
C GLN A 74 -10.29 24.32 -10.29
N ALA A 75 -9.43 23.35 -9.95
CA ALA A 75 -8.69 23.34 -8.68
C ALA A 75 -7.65 24.47 -8.60
N VAL A 76 -7.09 24.93 -9.72
CA VAL A 76 -6.21 26.12 -9.78
C VAL A 76 -6.98 27.42 -9.50
N LEU A 77 -8.30 27.45 -9.73
CA LEU A 77 -9.15 28.61 -9.49
C LEU A 77 -9.73 28.68 -8.07
N LEU A 78 -9.63 27.61 -7.29
CA LEU A 78 -9.97 27.65 -5.87
C LEU A 78 -8.80 28.31 -5.11
N PRO A 79 -9.04 29.31 -4.26
CA PRO A 79 -8.00 29.83 -3.38
C PRO A 79 -7.46 28.65 -2.57
N ALA A 80 -6.13 28.50 -2.58
CA ALA A 80 -5.46 27.47 -1.79
C ALA A 80 -6.06 27.47 -0.38
N PRO A 81 -6.41 26.30 0.20
CA PRO A 81 -6.88 26.26 1.56
C PRO A 81 -5.86 27.01 2.43
N PRO A 82 -6.33 27.86 3.37
CA PRO A 82 -5.41 28.65 4.18
C PRO A 82 -4.37 27.72 4.79
N PRO A 83 -3.08 28.11 4.79
CA PRO A 83 -2.03 27.26 5.33
C PRO A 83 -2.41 26.88 6.74
N VAL A 84 -2.59 25.58 7.00
CA VAL A 84 -2.86 25.07 8.33
C VAL A 84 -1.68 25.54 9.18
N PRO A 85 -1.92 26.35 10.23
CA PRO A 85 -0.82 26.84 11.04
C PRO A 85 -0.04 25.64 11.60
N PRO A 86 1.31 25.73 11.65
CA PRO A 86 2.13 24.64 12.16
C PRO A 86 1.66 24.32 13.58
N SER A 87 1.38 23.04 13.80
CA SER A 87 0.88 22.54 15.08
C SER A 87 1.85 21.49 15.60
N ALA A 88 1.94 21.36 16.91
CA ALA A 88 2.77 20.39 17.59
C ALA A 88 1.93 19.53 18.52
N LEU A 89 2.35 18.28 18.68
CA LEU A 89 1.82 17.38 19.68
C LEU A 89 2.63 17.52 20.96
N VAL A 90 1.95 17.44 22.09
CA VAL A 90 2.56 17.33 23.42
C VAL A 90 2.18 15.99 24.01
N ALA A 91 3.16 15.20 24.43
CA ALA A 91 2.96 13.86 24.95
C ALA A 91 3.72 13.63 26.26
N LEU A 92 3.14 12.82 27.15
CA LEU A 92 3.85 12.30 28.31
C LEU A 92 4.70 11.10 27.91
N VAL A 93 5.94 11.06 28.39
CA VAL A 93 6.87 9.95 28.12
C VAL A 93 6.93 8.95 29.27
N ARG A 94 6.38 9.31 30.43
CA ARG A 94 6.22 8.44 31.59
C ARG A 94 4.79 8.55 32.10
N ARG A 95 4.24 7.42 32.51
CA ARG A 95 2.94 7.40 33.19
C ARG A 95 3.13 7.93 34.61
N PRO A 96 2.32 8.89 35.07
CA PRO A 96 2.38 9.30 36.47
C PRO A 96 1.86 8.17 37.36
N GLU A 97 2.62 7.86 38.41
CA GLU A 97 2.25 6.87 39.41
C GLU A 97 2.27 7.54 40.78
N PRO A 98 1.15 7.57 41.52
CA PRO A 98 -0.21 7.13 41.15
C PRO A 98 -0.94 8.09 40.18
N LEU A 99 -1.77 7.53 39.29
CA LEU A 99 -2.46 8.29 38.23
C LEU A 99 -3.56 9.21 38.78
N ASP A 100 -4.37 8.75 39.74
CA ASP A 100 -5.53 9.51 40.22
C ASP A 100 -5.23 10.92 40.74
N PRO A 101 -4.19 11.16 41.58
CA PRO A 101 -3.84 12.51 41.98
C PRO A 101 -3.23 13.36 40.85
N ALA A 102 -2.68 12.74 39.80
CA ALA A 102 -2.15 13.46 38.64
C ALA A 102 -3.26 13.95 37.69
N VAL A 103 -4.42 13.29 37.67
CA VAL A 103 -5.50 13.61 36.71
C VAL A 103 -5.99 15.07 36.80
N PRO A 104 -6.29 15.65 37.98
CA PRO A 104 -6.73 17.04 38.06
C PRO A 104 -5.69 18.03 37.53
N VAL A 105 -4.41 17.78 37.78
CA VAL A 105 -3.30 18.64 37.30
C VAL A 105 -3.18 18.56 35.78
N LEU A 106 -3.17 17.34 35.23
CA LEU A 106 -3.13 17.11 33.78
C LEU A 106 -4.35 17.71 33.09
N SER A 107 -5.55 17.55 33.65
CA SER A 107 -6.78 18.17 33.12
C SER A 107 -6.67 19.69 33.05
N ARG A 108 -6.17 20.34 34.12
CA ARG A 108 -5.97 21.79 34.16
C ARG A 108 -4.98 22.26 33.10
N LEU A 109 -3.85 21.57 32.94
CA LEU A 109 -2.78 21.97 32.01
C LEU A 109 -3.12 21.70 30.55
N THR A 110 -3.85 20.63 30.26
CA THR A 110 -4.14 20.18 28.89
C THR A 110 -5.51 20.64 28.40
N GLY A 111 -6.36 21.15 29.29
CA GLY A 111 -7.76 21.48 28.99
C GLY A 111 -8.65 20.24 28.78
N LEU A 112 -8.16 19.04 29.06
CA LEU A 112 -8.90 17.80 28.84
C LEU A 112 -9.78 17.44 30.05
N PRO A 113 -10.99 16.88 29.82
CA PRO A 113 -11.79 16.28 30.87
C PRO A 113 -11.03 15.17 31.62
N PRO A 114 -11.29 14.95 32.93
CA PRO A 114 -10.64 13.91 33.70
C PRO A 114 -10.79 12.48 33.14
N ALA A 115 -11.89 12.21 32.41
CA ALA A 115 -12.10 10.92 31.74
C ALA A 115 -11.14 10.75 30.55
N ASP A 116 -11.00 11.78 29.71
CA ASP A 116 -10.11 11.78 28.55
C ASP A 116 -8.63 11.66 28.96
N VAL A 117 -8.24 12.32 30.04
CA VAL A 117 -6.88 12.18 30.61
C VAL A 117 -6.60 10.73 30.97
N ARG A 118 -7.54 10.04 31.65
CA ARG A 118 -7.39 8.62 32.01
C ARG A 118 -7.29 7.73 30.78
N LEU A 119 -8.16 7.94 29.79
CA LEU A 119 -8.15 7.19 28.54
C LEU A 119 -6.82 7.35 27.79
N ARG A 120 -6.32 8.59 27.68
CA ARG A 120 -5.02 8.87 27.03
C ARG A 120 -3.85 8.32 27.82
N ALA A 121 -3.86 8.42 29.15
CA ALA A 121 -2.81 7.86 30.00
C ALA A 121 -2.73 6.32 29.94
N ALA A 122 -3.83 5.65 29.57
CA ALA A 122 -3.86 4.21 29.34
C ALA A 122 -3.23 3.77 28.00
N MET A 123 -3.10 4.68 27.02
CA MET A 123 -2.45 4.40 25.74
C MET A 123 -0.95 4.09 25.90
N PRO A 124 -0.33 3.42 24.92
CA PRO A 124 1.13 3.25 24.89
C PRO A 124 1.87 4.59 24.96
N LEU A 125 2.94 4.64 25.75
CA LEU A 125 3.83 5.81 25.83
C LEU A 125 4.68 5.96 24.56
N PRO A 126 5.01 7.15 24.07
CA PRO A 126 4.53 8.45 24.55
C PRO A 126 3.02 8.63 24.30
N CYS A 127 2.28 9.09 25.31
CA CYS A 127 0.84 9.29 25.20
C CYS A 127 0.50 10.77 24.97
N VAL A 128 -0.16 11.06 23.84
CA VAL A 128 -0.48 12.42 23.41
C VAL A 128 -1.58 13.02 24.28
N MET A 129 -1.26 14.15 24.89
CA MET A 129 -2.18 14.91 25.73
C MET A 129 -2.79 16.11 25.01
N ALA A 130 -2.04 16.78 24.15
CA ALA A 130 -2.55 17.96 23.46
C ALA A 130 -1.99 18.09 22.05
N ARG A 131 -2.73 18.84 21.23
CA ARG A 131 -2.28 19.38 19.95
C ARG A 131 -2.48 20.88 19.99
N VAL A 132 -1.38 21.62 19.94
CA VAL A 132 -1.34 23.08 20.14
C VAL A 132 -0.50 23.74 19.05
N SER A 133 -0.42 25.07 19.01
CA SER A 133 0.53 25.74 18.12
C SER A 133 1.97 25.43 18.53
N VAL A 134 2.93 25.55 17.60
CA VAL A 134 4.36 25.32 17.91
C VAL A 134 4.84 26.23 19.05
N SER A 135 4.41 27.50 19.08
CA SER A 135 4.76 28.44 20.15
C SER A 135 4.21 28.06 21.53
N GLU A 136 3.03 27.43 21.59
CA GLU A 136 2.42 27.00 22.85
C GLU A 136 2.96 25.67 23.36
N ALA A 137 3.49 24.83 22.47
CA ALA A 137 3.95 23.49 22.81
C ALA A 137 5.12 23.52 23.80
N GLU A 138 6.06 24.44 23.62
CA GLU A 138 7.20 24.60 24.55
C GLU A 138 6.72 25.06 25.93
N ALA A 139 5.85 26.07 25.99
CA ALA A 139 5.28 26.56 27.25
C ALA A 139 4.49 25.46 27.99
N MET A 140 3.73 24.64 27.25
CA MET A 140 3.00 23.51 27.82
C MET A 140 3.93 22.43 28.36
N CYS A 141 5.00 22.08 27.63
CA CYS A 141 6.02 21.15 28.12
C CYS A 141 6.70 21.67 29.39
N GLN A 142 7.05 22.96 29.45
CA GLN A 142 7.62 23.58 30.64
C GLN A 142 6.66 23.53 31.84
N ALA A 143 5.37 23.83 31.62
CA ALA A 143 4.36 23.73 32.67
C ALA A 143 4.17 22.30 33.18
N LEU A 144 4.18 21.30 32.29
CA LEU A 144 4.14 19.89 32.67
C LEU A 144 5.38 19.47 33.47
N HIS A 145 6.57 19.91 33.05
CA HIS A 145 7.82 19.64 33.78
C HIS A 145 7.84 20.28 35.16
N ALA A 146 7.29 21.49 35.32
CA ALA A 146 7.20 22.17 36.61
C ALA A 146 6.32 21.42 37.62
N GLU A 147 5.31 20.69 37.15
CA GLU A 147 4.46 19.81 37.96
C GLU A 147 5.04 18.39 38.11
N GLY A 148 6.27 18.15 37.62
CA GLY A 148 6.97 16.86 37.76
C GLY A 148 6.65 15.83 36.68
N PHE A 149 5.90 16.18 35.63
CA PHE A 149 5.63 15.26 34.52
C PHE A 149 6.72 15.34 33.45
N ALA A 150 7.22 14.18 33.01
CA ALA A 150 8.13 14.11 31.87
C ALA A 150 7.31 14.22 30.57
N ALA A 151 7.50 15.31 29.83
CA ALA A 151 6.73 15.62 28.63
C ALA A 151 7.64 16.05 27.47
N VAL A 152 7.26 15.68 26.25
CA VAL A 152 7.95 16.09 25.02
C VAL A 152 6.97 16.64 24.02
N SER A 153 7.47 17.51 23.15
CA SER A 153 6.73 18.02 22.02
C SER A 153 7.36 17.60 20.69
N SER A 154 6.53 17.42 19.67
CA SER A 154 6.97 17.17 18.30
C SER A 154 6.06 17.95 17.34
N GLU A 155 6.68 18.78 16.49
CA GLU A 155 5.97 19.45 15.42
C GLU A 155 5.36 18.42 14.47
N ILE A 156 4.14 18.67 14.00
CA ILE A 156 3.48 17.87 12.97
C ILE A 156 3.96 18.42 11.63
N PRO A 157 4.86 17.73 10.90
CA PRO A 157 5.37 18.27 9.67
C PRO A 157 4.24 18.34 8.64
N HIS A 158 4.25 19.39 7.83
CA HIS A 158 3.36 19.51 6.69
C HIS A 158 3.52 18.27 5.77
N PRO A 159 2.46 17.74 5.14
CA PRO A 159 2.57 16.55 4.28
C PRO A 159 3.61 16.65 3.15
N SER A 160 3.94 17.88 2.71
CA SER A 160 4.97 18.16 1.70
C SER A 160 6.38 18.38 2.26
N ALA A 161 6.54 18.44 3.59
CA ALA A 161 7.86 18.60 4.21
C ALA A 161 8.62 17.27 4.08
N GLY A 162 9.44 17.19 3.03
CA GLY A 162 10.35 16.07 2.82
C GLY A 162 11.34 15.98 3.97
N GLY A 163 11.22 14.93 4.80
CA GLY A 163 12.11 14.72 5.94
C GLY A 163 12.54 13.27 6.16
N VAL A 164 11.97 12.32 5.40
CA VAL A 164 12.24 10.89 5.55
C VAL A 164 13.01 10.37 4.35
N MET A 165 14.19 9.81 4.58
CA MET A 165 14.96 9.08 3.59
C MET A 165 14.41 7.65 3.46
N THR A 166 13.71 7.35 2.38
CA THR A 166 13.32 5.97 2.04
C THR A 166 14.51 5.22 1.47
N VAL A 167 15.05 4.29 2.25
CA VAL A 167 16.30 3.58 1.92
C VAL A 167 16.03 2.56 0.82
N ARG A 168 16.71 2.72 -0.33
CA ARG A 168 16.69 1.80 -1.46
C ARG A 168 17.81 0.78 -1.37
N ARG A 169 19.02 1.21 -1.02
CA ARG A 169 20.21 0.36 -0.83
C ARG A 169 20.95 0.80 0.41
N PHE A 170 21.65 -0.14 1.04
CA PHE A 170 22.53 0.18 2.16
C PHE A 170 23.71 -0.79 2.22
N THR A 171 24.78 -0.35 2.88
CA THR A 171 25.97 -1.15 3.17
C THR A 171 26.36 -0.96 4.62
N LEU A 172 26.62 -2.08 5.32
CA LEU A 172 27.04 -2.09 6.72
C LEU A 172 28.57 -2.16 6.81
N GLU A 173 29.23 -1.02 6.91
CA GLU A 173 30.69 -0.97 7.15
C GLU A 173 31.01 -1.03 8.64
N ALA A 174 32.30 -1.10 8.99
CA ALA A 174 32.75 -1.27 10.37
C ALA A 174 32.32 -0.12 11.30
N GLN A 175 32.35 1.13 10.82
CA GLN A 175 32.11 2.33 11.65
C GLN A 175 30.85 3.10 11.26
N ALA A 176 30.32 2.87 10.07
CA ALA A 176 29.18 3.62 9.55
C ALA A 176 28.24 2.76 8.70
N LEU A 177 27.01 3.22 8.63
CA LEU A 177 25.97 2.77 7.72
C LEU A 177 25.94 3.69 6.50
N HIS A 178 26.16 3.14 5.31
CA HIS A 178 26.00 3.86 4.05
C HIS A 178 24.62 3.60 3.48
N LEU A 179 23.97 4.66 3.01
CA LEU A 179 22.57 4.64 2.60
C LEU A 179 22.44 5.28 1.23
N GLU A 180 21.55 4.74 0.42
CA GLU A 180 21.16 5.31 -0.87
C GLU A 180 19.63 5.28 -0.99
N ASP A 181 19.01 6.41 -1.34
CA ASP A 181 17.57 6.48 -1.61
C ASP A 181 17.24 6.19 -3.08
N ALA A 182 15.96 6.18 -3.44
CA ALA A 182 15.53 5.95 -4.82
C ALA A 182 15.93 7.06 -5.80
N ARG A 183 16.31 8.24 -5.29
CA ARG A 183 16.76 9.40 -6.08
C ARG A 183 18.29 9.43 -6.22
N GLY A 184 18.99 8.43 -5.67
CA GLY A 184 20.45 8.36 -5.66
C GLY A 184 21.13 9.26 -4.63
N ARG A 185 20.38 9.89 -3.72
CA ARG A 185 20.97 10.62 -2.59
C ARG A 185 21.67 9.61 -1.69
N ARG A 186 22.93 9.89 -1.39
CA ARG A 186 23.77 9.07 -0.51
C ARG A 186 24.01 9.77 0.81
N GLU A 187 23.91 9.01 1.89
CA GLU A 187 24.19 9.48 3.24
C GLU A 187 25.09 8.46 3.95
N GLN A 188 26.02 8.96 4.75
CA GLN A 188 26.85 8.15 5.61
C GLN A 188 26.51 8.47 7.06
N LEU A 189 26.05 7.47 7.81
CA LEU A 189 25.66 7.61 9.20
C LEU A 189 26.63 6.82 10.11
N PRO A 190 27.50 7.50 10.88
CA PRO A 190 28.25 6.86 11.95
C PRO A 190 27.32 6.17 12.94
N TYR A 191 27.65 4.94 13.37
CA TYR A 191 26.78 4.19 14.28
C TYR A 191 26.56 4.90 15.62
N GLU A 192 27.53 5.68 16.10
CA GLU A 192 27.44 6.49 17.31
C GLU A 192 26.29 7.53 17.28
N ARG A 193 25.90 7.99 16.09
CA ARG A 193 24.84 8.99 15.89
C ARG A 193 23.44 8.38 15.79
N LEU A 194 23.33 7.06 15.68
CA LEU A 194 22.05 6.37 15.65
C LEU A 194 21.47 6.35 17.07
N MET A 195 20.23 6.85 17.22
CA MET A 195 19.62 7.07 18.53
C MET A 195 18.41 6.16 18.78
N LEU A 196 17.61 5.90 17.76
CA LEU A 196 16.37 5.15 17.90
C LEU A 196 16.11 4.25 16.69
N LEU A 197 15.70 3.01 16.97
CA LEU A 197 15.24 2.01 16.03
C LEU A 197 13.81 1.62 16.38
N VAL A 198 12.85 1.94 15.50
CA VAL A 198 11.44 1.59 15.68
C VAL A 198 11.00 0.60 14.61
N ARG A 199 10.65 -0.61 15.01
CA ARG A 199 10.16 -1.64 14.10
C ARG A 199 8.66 -1.79 14.24
N GLY A 200 7.95 -1.93 13.12
CA GLY A 200 6.51 -2.03 13.14
C GLY A 200 5.90 -2.68 11.91
N ARG A 201 4.59 -2.92 12.01
CA ARG A 201 3.73 -3.29 10.89
C ARG A 201 2.56 -2.32 10.82
N ARG A 202 2.08 -2.08 9.61
CA ARG A 202 0.91 -1.24 9.33
C ARG A 202 -0.07 -2.03 8.49
N LEU A 203 -1.32 -2.01 8.90
CA LEU A 203 -2.43 -2.47 8.09
C LEU A 203 -3.08 -1.26 7.42
N THR A 204 -3.00 -1.18 6.11
CA THR A 204 -3.73 -0.20 5.31
C THR A 204 -4.97 -0.89 4.75
N LEU A 205 -6.15 -0.32 5.00
CA LEU A 205 -7.40 -0.76 4.39
C LEU A 205 -7.66 0.13 3.18
N SER A 206 -7.58 -0.41 1.97
CA SER A 206 -8.07 0.29 0.78
C SER A 206 -9.41 -0.30 0.35
N VAL A 207 -10.36 0.57 0.04
CA VAL A 207 -11.62 0.19 -0.60
C VAL A 207 -11.48 0.53 -2.07
N GLU A 208 -11.15 -0.48 -2.87
CA GLU A 208 -11.16 -0.33 -4.33
C GLU A 208 -12.59 -0.59 -4.80
N LYS A 209 -13.23 0.42 -5.40
CA LYS A 209 -14.51 0.24 -6.09
C LYS A 209 -14.20 -0.38 -7.45
N GLN A 210 -14.35 -1.69 -7.57
CA GLN A 210 -14.23 -2.37 -8.85
C GLN A 210 -15.59 -2.34 -9.54
N LEU A 211 -15.58 -1.87 -10.79
CA LEU A 211 -16.73 -1.89 -11.68
C LEU A 211 -16.66 -3.21 -12.45
N GLU A 212 -17.35 -4.24 -11.98
CA GLU A 212 -17.52 -5.47 -12.75
C GLU A 212 -18.71 -5.35 -13.69
N TRP A 213 -18.48 -5.69 -14.95
CA TRP A 213 -19.50 -5.74 -15.99
C TRP A 213 -20.03 -7.17 -16.02
N SER A 214 -21.17 -7.43 -15.39
CA SER A 214 -21.84 -8.72 -15.52
C SER A 214 -22.81 -8.68 -16.70
N LEU A 215 -22.59 -9.55 -17.70
CA LEU A 215 -23.60 -9.88 -18.69
C LEU A 215 -24.66 -10.76 -18.01
N PRO A 216 -25.96 -10.38 -17.99
CA PRO A 216 -26.99 -11.31 -17.52
C PRO A 216 -27.09 -12.49 -18.49
N GLU A 217 -27.33 -13.68 -17.94
CA GLU A 217 -27.69 -14.87 -18.71
C GLU A 217 -28.92 -14.56 -19.58
N ALA A 218 -28.81 -14.82 -20.89
CA ALA A 218 -29.88 -14.57 -21.84
C ALA A 218 -31.10 -15.45 -21.51
N GLN A 219 -32.10 -14.89 -20.83
CA GLN A 219 -33.40 -15.54 -20.74
C GLN A 219 -34.16 -15.35 -22.06
N PRO A 220 -34.60 -16.43 -22.73
CA PRO A 220 -35.40 -16.32 -23.94
C PRO A 220 -36.82 -15.88 -23.55
N LEU A 221 -37.09 -14.58 -23.61
CA LEU A 221 -38.46 -14.07 -23.59
C LEU A 221 -39.10 -14.31 -24.96
N VAL A 222 -40.10 -15.18 -24.97
CA VAL A 222 -40.93 -15.49 -26.14
C VAL A 222 -41.52 -14.18 -26.69
N GLY A 223 -41.11 -13.82 -27.91
CA GLY A 223 -41.88 -12.94 -28.79
C GLY A 223 -41.55 -11.44 -28.80
N ARG A 224 -40.58 -10.93 -28.04
CA ARG A 224 -40.09 -9.54 -28.21
C ARG A 224 -38.57 -9.47 -28.08
N ARG A 225 -37.92 -8.73 -28.99
CA ARG A 225 -36.50 -8.33 -28.88
C ARG A 225 -36.31 -7.57 -27.55
N GLY A 226 -35.90 -8.30 -26.52
CA GLY A 226 -35.61 -7.75 -25.20
C GLY A 226 -34.31 -6.98 -25.23
N PHE A 227 -34.34 -5.73 -24.78
CA PHE A 227 -33.12 -5.00 -24.44
C PHE A 227 -32.61 -5.55 -23.12
N SER A 228 -31.37 -6.06 -23.10
CA SER A 228 -30.66 -6.36 -21.85
C SER A 228 -30.33 -5.03 -21.18
N VAL A 229 -31.02 -4.70 -20.08
CA VAL A 229 -30.61 -3.59 -19.23
C VAL A 229 -29.35 -4.03 -18.50
N GLN A 230 -28.24 -3.34 -18.77
CA GLN A 230 -26.97 -3.58 -18.09
C GLN A 230 -27.05 -2.95 -16.70
N GLU A 231 -26.91 -3.75 -15.64
CA GLU A 231 -26.82 -3.23 -14.28
C GLU A 231 -25.35 -3.02 -13.89
N LEU A 232 -25.00 -1.77 -13.57
CA LEU A 232 -23.70 -1.40 -13.04
C LEU A 232 -23.60 -1.87 -11.58
N LYS A 233 -23.02 -3.05 -11.35
CA LYS A 233 -22.80 -3.54 -10.00
C LYS A 233 -21.47 -2.98 -9.47
N VAL A 234 -21.57 -1.95 -8.62
CA VAL A 234 -20.41 -1.39 -7.91
C VAL A 234 -20.06 -2.35 -6.76
N GLN A 235 -19.00 -3.13 -6.92
CA GLN A 235 -18.49 -3.98 -5.83
C GLN A 235 -17.38 -3.25 -5.09
N GLU A 236 -17.60 -3.04 -3.79
CA GLU A 236 -16.57 -2.51 -2.89
C GLU A 236 -15.65 -3.66 -2.47
N VAL A 237 -14.48 -3.75 -3.09
CA VAL A 237 -13.46 -4.72 -2.71
C VAL A 237 -12.61 -4.10 -1.60
N LYS A 238 -12.75 -4.62 -0.38
CA LYS A 238 -11.89 -4.29 0.75
C LYS A 238 -10.57 -5.04 0.58
N LYS A 239 -9.50 -4.31 0.32
CA LYS A 239 -8.15 -4.85 0.21
C LYS A 239 -7.38 -4.48 1.47
N GLU A 240 -6.90 -5.51 2.16
CA GLU A 240 -6.06 -5.37 3.34
C GLU A 240 -4.60 -5.48 2.92
N GLU A 241 -3.83 -4.40 3.06
CA GLU A 241 -2.40 -4.39 2.77
C GLU A 241 -1.59 -4.36 4.06
N HIS A 242 -0.77 -5.40 4.26
CA HIS A 242 0.16 -5.49 5.38
C HIS A 242 1.54 -4.98 4.94
N SER A 243 1.92 -3.80 5.42
CA SER A 243 3.27 -3.25 5.24
C SER A 243 4.11 -3.42 6.51
N GLN A 244 5.39 -3.71 6.35
CA GLN A 244 6.37 -3.81 7.43
C GLN A 244 7.43 -2.74 7.23
N PHE A 245 7.91 -2.17 8.34
CA PHE A 245 8.90 -1.11 8.30
C PHE A 245 9.86 -1.18 9.48
N LEU A 246 11.04 -0.61 9.27
CA LEU A 246 11.97 -0.20 10.31
C LEU A 246 12.26 1.29 10.09
N TRP A 247 11.93 2.12 11.09
CA TRP A 247 12.44 3.47 11.17
C TRP A 247 13.72 3.51 11.97
N ALA A 248 14.66 4.30 11.48
CA ALA A 248 15.92 4.57 12.16
C ALA A 248 16.09 6.09 12.23
N TYR A 249 16.46 6.58 13.41
CA TYR A 249 16.56 8.01 13.69
C TYR A 249 17.96 8.38 14.17
N ALA A 250 18.48 9.43 13.57
CA ALA A 250 19.65 10.17 14.01
C ALA A 250 19.32 11.66 14.00
N GLU A 251 20.12 12.47 14.70
CA GLU A 251 19.91 13.91 14.67
C GLU A 251 20.09 14.48 13.24
N GLY A 252 19.01 15.08 12.73
CA GLY A 252 18.94 15.65 11.37
C GLY A 252 18.69 14.63 10.25
N LEU A 253 18.55 13.33 10.58
CA LEU A 253 18.32 12.29 9.58
C LEU A 253 17.33 11.24 10.08
N ARG A 254 16.21 11.13 9.36
CA ARG A 254 15.23 10.05 9.55
C ARG A 254 15.24 9.13 8.35
N MET A 255 15.26 7.82 8.62
CA MET A 255 15.35 6.79 7.59
C MET A 255 14.21 5.79 7.75
N VAL A 256 13.74 5.25 6.63
CA VAL A 256 12.79 4.13 6.62
C VAL A 256 13.26 3.01 5.70
N PHE A 257 13.24 1.80 6.23
CA PHE A 257 13.46 0.56 5.48
C PHE A 257 12.10 -0.13 5.31
N THR A 258 11.74 -0.48 4.08
CA THR A 258 10.42 -1.04 3.71
C THR A 258 10.58 -2.18 2.69
N GLN A 259 9.46 -2.64 2.12
CA GLN A 259 9.45 -3.58 0.98
C GLN A 259 10.30 -3.11 -0.22
N GLY A 260 10.47 -1.79 -0.39
CA GLY A 260 11.26 -1.22 -1.49
C GLY A 260 12.78 -1.28 -1.29
N THR A 261 13.24 -1.69 -0.11
CA THR A 261 14.66 -1.73 0.27
C THR A 261 15.34 -3.01 -0.24
N GLN A 262 16.53 -2.88 -0.81
CA GLN A 262 17.39 -4.00 -1.20
C GLN A 262 18.25 -4.45 -0.01
N PHE A 263 17.93 -5.61 0.57
CA PHE A 263 18.64 -6.18 1.72
C PHE A 263 19.95 -6.91 1.38
N GLN A 264 20.56 -6.61 0.23
CA GLN A 264 21.85 -7.19 -0.17
C GLN A 264 22.98 -6.80 0.80
N GLY A 265 22.87 -5.63 1.45
CA GLY A 265 23.83 -5.14 2.45
C GLY A 265 23.97 -6.03 3.71
N LEU A 266 23.05 -6.99 3.93
CA LEU A 266 23.18 -7.98 5.01
C LEU A 266 24.03 -9.20 4.62
N GLY A 267 24.35 -9.38 3.34
CA GLY A 267 25.09 -10.55 2.85
C GLY A 267 24.44 -11.88 3.30
N ALA A 268 25.22 -12.73 3.96
CA ALA A 268 24.77 -14.02 4.46
C ALA A 268 23.70 -13.93 5.58
N ARG A 269 23.55 -12.77 6.24
CA ARG A 269 22.53 -12.54 7.28
C ARG A 269 21.17 -12.11 6.70
N ARG A 270 21.01 -12.05 5.38
CA ARG A 270 19.73 -11.73 4.74
C ARG A 270 18.72 -12.85 5.04
N GLY A 271 17.55 -12.47 5.56
CA GLY A 271 16.46 -13.41 5.84
C GLY A 271 15.75 -13.92 4.58
N ALA A 272 14.97 -14.98 4.72
CA ALA A 272 14.12 -15.51 3.65
C ALA A 272 12.87 -14.64 3.42
N SER A 273 12.44 -13.91 4.45
CA SER A 273 11.33 -12.97 4.39
C SER A 273 11.77 -11.52 4.67
N LEU A 274 10.90 -10.56 4.33
CA LEU A 274 11.09 -9.16 4.72
C LEU A 274 11.16 -9.01 6.24
N TYR A 275 10.30 -9.75 6.96
CA TYR A 275 10.25 -9.73 8.42
C TYR A 275 11.60 -10.13 9.02
N GLU A 276 12.15 -11.27 8.58
CA GLU A 276 13.45 -11.75 9.02
C GLU A 276 14.57 -10.79 8.61
N SER A 277 14.52 -10.24 7.40
CA SER A 277 15.52 -9.28 6.93
C SER A 277 15.52 -8.00 7.77
N LEU A 278 14.36 -7.46 8.12
CA LEU A 278 14.23 -6.31 9.03
C LEU A 278 14.68 -6.68 10.44
N GLN A 279 14.34 -7.87 10.95
CA GLN A 279 14.80 -8.34 12.25
C GLN A 279 16.33 -8.44 12.33
N ASN A 280 16.94 -9.05 11.31
CA ASN A 280 18.39 -9.21 11.23
C ASN A 280 19.07 -7.85 11.10
N LEU A 281 18.52 -6.94 10.30
CA LEU A 281 19.02 -5.56 10.20
C LEU A 281 18.93 -4.83 11.54
N THR A 282 17.80 -4.90 12.25
CA THR A 282 17.68 -4.30 13.59
C THR A 282 18.71 -4.88 14.56
N GLY A 283 18.95 -6.20 14.50
CA GLY A 283 19.98 -6.87 15.30
C GLY A 283 21.39 -6.37 14.99
N GLU A 284 21.75 -6.29 13.71
CA GLU A 284 23.04 -5.73 13.27
C GLU A 284 23.25 -4.29 13.73
N LEU A 285 22.25 -3.43 13.50
CA LEU A 285 22.33 -2.02 13.84
C LEU A 285 22.47 -1.84 15.35
N HIS A 286 21.73 -2.60 16.15
CA HIS A 286 21.85 -2.52 17.61
C HIS A 286 23.17 -3.10 18.12
N GLN A 287 23.72 -4.15 17.49
CA GLN A 287 25.03 -4.68 17.85
C GLN A 287 26.15 -3.64 17.60
N ARG A 288 26.05 -2.86 16.52
CA ARG A 288 27.03 -1.82 16.16
C ARG A 288 26.78 -0.47 16.84
N ALA A 289 25.53 -0.19 17.20
CA ALA A 289 25.08 1.00 17.92
C ALA A 289 24.32 0.60 19.19
N PRO A 290 24.99 0.05 20.22
CA PRO A 290 24.33 -0.43 21.44
C PRO A 290 23.62 0.68 22.22
N GLN A 291 24.01 1.95 22.00
CA GLN A 291 23.37 3.12 22.58
C GLN A 291 22.02 3.47 21.92
N ALA A 292 21.72 2.92 20.74
CA ALA A 292 20.46 3.19 20.06
C ALA A 292 19.31 2.44 20.76
N VAL A 293 18.29 3.18 21.19
CA VAL A 293 17.09 2.62 21.81
C VAL A 293 16.33 1.80 20.77
N ARG A 294 15.85 0.61 21.16
CA ARG A 294 15.03 -0.26 20.32
C ARG A 294 13.60 -0.29 20.80
N ASP A 295 12.66 -0.05 19.89
CA ASP A 295 11.23 -0.15 20.15
C ASP A 295 10.51 -1.00 19.10
N ASP A 296 9.92 -2.10 19.57
CA ASP A 296 9.22 -3.08 18.74
C ASP A 296 7.69 -3.08 18.98
N ARG A 297 7.15 -2.15 19.79
CA ARG A 297 5.74 -2.20 20.25
C ARG A 297 4.74 -2.07 19.11
N LEU A 298 5.11 -1.36 18.04
CA LEU A 298 4.30 -1.23 16.83
C LEU A 298 4.17 -2.54 16.04
N LEU A 299 4.95 -3.58 16.36
CA LEU A 299 4.70 -4.92 15.84
C LEU A 299 3.40 -5.51 16.41
N ALA A 300 3.06 -5.24 17.66
CA ALA A 300 1.83 -5.74 18.26
C ALA A 300 0.58 -4.93 17.83
N LEU A 301 0.78 -3.70 17.34
CA LEU A 301 -0.29 -2.72 17.10
C LEU A 301 -0.39 -2.30 15.60
N PRO A 302 -0.84 -3.19 14.69
CA PRO A 302 -0.90 -2.92 13.26
C PRO A 302 -1.91 -1.82 12.86
N ARG A 303 -2.93 -1.58 13.70
CA ARG A 303 -3.98 -0.56 13.53
C ARG A 303 -3.82 0.58 14.54
N PHE A 304 -2.58 0.88 14.93
CA PHE A 304 -2.32 1.91 15.93
C PHE A 304 -2.73 3.31 15.42
N SER A 305 -3.69 3.92 16.10
CA SER A 305 -4.08 5.31 15.89
C SER A 305 -3.64 6.15 17.09
N LEU A 306 -3.19 7.38 16.81
CA LEU A 306 -2.78 8.35 17.81
C LEU A 306 -3.88 9.43 17.89
N PRO A 307 -4.36 9.81 19.08
CA PRO A 307 -5.41 10.82 19.19
C PRO A 307 -4.93 12.16 18.64
N LEU A 308 -5.85 12.96 18.11
CA LEU A 308 -5.59 14.30 17.53
C LEU A 308 -4.80 14.30 16.20
N VAL A 309 -4.59 13.13 15.60
CA VAL A 309 -3.82 12.92 14.36
C VAL A 309 -4.63 12.06 13.40
N HIS A 310 -4.43 12.27 12.09
CA HIS A 310 -4.95 11.36 11.06
C HIS A 310 -4.37 9.94 11.20
N GLU A 311 -5.21 8.93 11.04
CA GLU A 311 -4.87 7.52 11.29
C GLU A 311 -3.61 7.07 10.53
N GLU A 312 -3.44 7.51 9.28
CA GLU A 312 -2.30 7.16 8.43
C GLU A 312 -0.93 7.63 8.96
N ARG A 313 -0.93 8.65 9.83
CA ARG A 313 0.27 9.28 10.39
C ARG A 313 0.50 8.94 11.86
N GLY A 314 -0.43 8.22 12.50
CA GLY A 314 -0.37 7.94 13.94
C GLY A 314 0.92 7.24 14.37
N GLN A 315 1.31 6.18 13.65
CA GLN A 315 2.56 5.46 13.93
C GLN A 315 3.82 6.32 13.69
N GLU A 316 3.80 7.15 12.65
CA GLU A 316 4.93 8.03 12.32
C GLU A 316 5.14 9.07 13.43
N LEU A 317 4.08 9.79 13.82
CA LEU A 317 4.18 10.82 14.85
C LEU A 317 4.46 10.22 16.24
N PHE A 318 4.01 8.99 16.48
CA PHE A 318 4.41 8.26 17.68
C PHE A 318 5.93 8.01 17.72
N ALA A 319 6.52 7.58 16.60
CA ALA A 319 7.96 7.38 16.52
C ALA A 319 8.73 8.70 16.60
N GLU A 320 8.19 9.82 16.07
CA GLU A 320 8.77 11.15 16.26
C GLU A 320 8.76 11.60 17.73
N LEU A 321 7.63 11.43 18.44
CA LEU A 321 7.56 11.73 19.87
C LEU A 321 8.54 10.87 20.68
N LEU A 322 8.67 9.59 20.32
CA LEU A 322 9.64 8.69 20.92
C LEU A 322 11.07 9.17 20.66
N PHE A 323 11.37 9.61 19.43
CA PHE A 323 12.68 10.17 19.09
C PHE A 323 12.99 11.42 19.91
N GLN A 324 12.02 12.33 20.10
CA GLN A 324 12.19 13.51 20.96
C GLN A 324 12.47 13.11 22.42
N ALA A 325 11.79 12.08 22.93
CA ALA A 325 12.04 11.55 24.27
C ALA A 325 13.45 10.98 24.44
N VAL A 326 13.93 10.24 23.44
CA VAL A 326 15.29 9.70 23.43
C VAL A 326 16.32 10.82 23.30
N LYS A 327 16.08 11.80 22.42
CA LYS A 327 16.94 12.96 22.22
C LYS A 327 17.11 13.77 23.51
N GLN A 328 16.03 13.97 24.25
CA GLN A 328 16.03 14.69 25.51
C GLN A 328 16.48 13.83 26.71
N ARG A 329 16.81 12.54 26.49
CA ARG A 329 17.20 11.58 27.53
C ARG A 329 16.18 11.41 28.66
N VAL A 330 14.90 11.58 28.32
CA VAL A 330 13.77 11.39 29.25
C VAL A 330 13.08 10.04 29.06
N TRP A 331 13.36 9.37 27.94
CA TRP A 331 12.90 8.00 27.69
C TRP A 331 13.52 7.03 28.72
N PRO A 332 12.72 6.15 29.35
CA PRO A 332 13.18 5.22 30.37
C PRO A 332 14.12 4.13 29.84
#